data_AF-A0A933CMG3-F1
#
_entry.id   AF-A0A933CMG3-F1
#
_cell.length_a   1.000
_cell.length_b   1.000
_cell.length_c   1.000
_cell.angle_alpha   90.00
_cell.angle_beta   90.00
_cell.angle_gamma   90.00
#
_symmetry.space_group_name_H-M   'P 1'
#
loop_
_entity.id
_entity.type
_entity.pdbx_description
1 polymer ?
#
loop_
_entity_poly.entity_id
_entity_poly.type
_entity_poly.pdbx_seq_one_letter_code
_entity_poly.pdbx_strand_id
1 'polypeptide(L)'
;MAIAVRNPTRPKGRHSAWIGCDFILANIASDAKIPMVLDGRSTDPRRVREQYKRLLPLQNQRVENRGWTVDVLNAVRSIGKGEFSLTEVYAYTERLQSLHPKNRHVQDKIRQQLQRLRDLGFLEFVHRGHYRLRS
;
A
#
# COMPACT_ATOMS: atom_id res chain seq x y z
N MET A 1 -7.32 3.50 -0.32
CA MET A 1 -8.12 3.20 -1.55
C MET A 1 -7.52 3.94 -2.73
N ALA A 2 -7.15 3.23 -3.80
CA ALA A 2 -6.43 3.82 -4.95
C ALA A 2 -7.32 4.25 -6.11
N ILE A 3 -8.64 4.03 -6.02
CA ILE A 3 -9.61 4.35 -7.07
C ILE A 3 -10.63 5.34 -6.50
N ALA A 4 -10.94 6.41 -7.22
CA ALA A 4 -12.04 7.33 -6.91
C ALA A 4 -13.06 7.33 -8.03
N VAL A 5 -14.34 7.20 -7.68
CA VAL A 5 -15.45 7.25 -8.65
C VAL A 5 -15.67 8.69 -9.09
N ARG A 6 -15.80 8.90 -10.41
CA ARG A 6 -16.08 10.22 -10.97
C ARG A 6 -17.57 10.52 -11.01
N ASN A 7 -17.89 11.81 -11.02
CA ASN A 7 -19.26 12.25 -11.27
C ASN A 7 -19.75 11.72 -12.64
N PRO A 8 -21.02 11.27 -12.72
CA PRO A 8 -21.57 10.76 -13.97
C PRO A 8 -21.54 11.84 -15.06
N THR A 9 -21.13 11.45 -16.26
CA THR A 9 -21.20 12.33 -17.45
C THR A 9 -22.22 11.77 -18.44
N ARG A 10 -22.77 12.62 -19.30
CA ARG A 10 -23.68 12.22 -20.38
C ARG A 10 -23.07 12.57 -21.74
N PRO A 11 -22.21 11.70 -22.30
CA PRO A 11 -21.69 11.88 -23.65
C PRO A 11 -22.82 11.96 -24.67
N LYS A 12 -22.69 12.84 -25.68
CA LYS A 12 -23.67 12.99 -26.75
C LYS A 12 -23.87 11.65 -27.47
N GLY A 13 -25.12 11.18 -27.58
CA GLY A 13 -25.45 9.90 -28.22
C GLY A 13 -25.53 8.68 -27.28
N ARG A 14 -25.40 8.86 -25.95
CA ARG A 14 -25.69 7.80 -24.97
C ARG A 14 -27.00 8.03 -24.23
N HIS A 15 -27.78 6.96 -24.10
CA HIS A 15 -29.02 6.96 -23.31
C HIS A 15 -28.78 6.86 -21.79
N SER A 16 -27.61 6.37 -21.36
CA SER A 16 -27.26 6.19 -19.95
C SER A 16 -26.03 7.03 -19.57
N ALA A 17 -25.99 7.49 -18.31
CA ALA A 17 -24.84 8.20 -17.79
C ALA A 17 -23.60 7.28 -17.72
N TRP A 18 -22.44 7.79 -18.12
CA TRP A 18 -21.15 7.12 -17.99
C TRP A 18 -20.48 7.54 -16.69
N ILE A 19 -20.06 6.55 -15.90
CA ILE A 19 -19.33 6.75 -14.65
C ILE A 19 -17.92 6.22 -14.86
N GLY A 20 -16.95 7.12 -14.88
CA GLY A 20 -15.53 6.79 -14.91
C GLY A 20 -14.94 6.67 -13.50
N CYS A 21 -13.65 6.38 -13.43
CA CYS A 21 -12.88 6.43 -12.20
C CYS A 21 -11.47 6.98 -12.44
N ASP A 22 -10.89 7.56 -11.39
CA ASP A 22 -9.50 8.01 -11.38
C ASP A 22 -8.65 7.10 -10.50
N PHE A 23 -7.41 6.87 -10.91
CA PHE A 23 -6.39 6.22 -10.09
C PHE A 23 -5.63 7.28 -9.29
N ILE A 24 -5.77 7.26 -7.97
CA ILE A 24 -5.07 8.19 -7.08
C ILE A 24 -3.65 7.70 -6.87
N LEU A 25 -2.73 8.12 -7.74
CA LEU A 25 -1.32 7.73 -7.68
C LEU A 25 -0.60 8.23 -6.40
N ALA A 26 -1.14 9.25 -5.75
CA ALA A 26 -0.65 9.72 -4.44
C ALA A 26 -0.81 8.66 -3.33
N ASN A 27 -1.77 7.74 -3.48
CA ASN A 27 -2.01 6.66 -2.52
C ASN A 27 -1.14 5.42 -2.76
N ILE A 28 -0.32 5.44 -3.81
CA ILE A 28 0.66 4.38 -4.11
C ILE A 28 1.98 4.77 -3.45
N ALA A 29 2.56 3.85 -2.66
CA ALA A 29 3.88 4.05 -2.06
C ALA A 29 4.93 4.40 -3.11
N SER A 30 5.88 5.24 -2.72
CA SER A 30 6.96 5.70 -3.61
C SER A 30 7.80 4.54 -4.15
N ASP A 31 8.10 3.53 -3.35
CA ASP A 31 8.85 2.35 -3.76
C ASP A 31 8.03 1.33 -4.57
N ALA A 32 6.70 1.52 -4.67
CA ALA A 32 5.85 0.81 -5.62
C ALA A 32 5.76 1.53 -6.98
N LYS A 33 6.34 2.72 -7.12
CA LYS A 33 6.49 3.43 -8.39
C LYS A 33 7.87 3.10 -8.94
N ILE A 34 7.94 2.18 -9.90
CA ILE A 34 9.19 1.71 -10.47
C ILE A 34 9.44 2.46 -11.79
N PRO A 35 10.35 3.46 -11.83
CA PRO A 35 10.59 4.24 -13.03
C PRO A 35 11.40 3.43 -14.05
N MET A 36 10.84 3.26 -15.24
CA MET A 36 11.57 2.70 -16.39
C MET A 36 12.36 3.77 -17.15
N VAL A 37 11.80 4.99 -17.21
CA VAL A 37 12.42 6.19 -17.77
C VAL A 37 12.17 7.33 -16.79
N LEU A 38 13.21 8.07 -16.43
CA LEU A 38 13.14 9.23 -15.54
C LEU A 38 13.93 10.38 -16.16
N ASP A 39 13.30 11.55 -16.33
CA ASP A 39 13.92 12.74 -16.91
C ASP A 39 14.61 12.48 -18.27
N GLY A 40 13.96 11.67 -19.12
CA GLY A 40 14.48 11.27 -20.43
C GLY A 40 15.60 10.22 -20.40
N ARG A 41 16.00 9.73 -19.21
CA ARG A 41 17.05 8.73 -19.04
C ARG A 41 16.46 7.36 -18.73
N SER A 42 16.99 6.32 -19.36
CA SER A 42 16.59 4.93 -19.12
C SER A 42 17.17 4.42 -17.79
N THR A 43 16.36 3.71 -17.01
CA THR A 43 16.82 2.97 -15.82
C THR A 43 17.38 1.61 -16.24
N ASP A 44 18.43 1.11 -15.56
CA ASP A 44 18.94 -0.25 -15.80
C ASP A 44 17.80 -1.29 -15.67
N PRO A 45 17.49 -2.06 -16.74
CA PRO A 45 16.45 -3.08 -16.70
C PRO A 45 16.62 -4.11 -15.59
N ARG A 46 17.86 -4.41 -15.18
CA ARG A 46 18.14 -5.31 -14.05
C ARG A 46 17.59 -4.73 -12.75
N ARG A 47 17.85 -3.44 -12.49
CA ARG A 47 17.34 -2.72 -11.32
C ARG A 47 15.82 -2.64 -11.31
N VAL A 48 15.20 -2.36 -12.47
CA VAL A 48 13.73 -2.36 -12.62
C VAL A 48 13.15 -3.72 -12.24
N ARG A 49 13.73 -4.81 -12.76
CA ARG A 49 13.28 -6.18 -12.46
C ARG A 49 13.48 -6.53 -10.99
N GLU A 50 14.58 -6.13 -10.36
CA GLU A 50 14.81 -6.35 -8.93
C GLU A 50 13.79 -5.63 -8.06
N GLN A 51 13.51 -4.36 -8.33
CA GLN A 51 12.48 -3.60 -7.63
C GLN A 51 11.11 -4.24 -7.81
N TYR A 52 10.78 -4.70 -9.03
CA TYR A 52 9.53 -5.39 -9.30
C TYR A 52 9.43 -6.72 -8.53
N LYS A 53 10.50 -7.51 -8.51
CA LYS A 53 10.56 -8.79 -7.77
C LYS A 53 10.30 -8.62 -6.28
N ARG A 54 10.74 -7.52 -5.66
CA ARG A 54 10.47 -7.21 -4.24
C ARG A 54 8.97 -7.03 -3.96
N LEU A 55 8.17 -6.65 -4.95
CA LEU A 55 6.73 -6.43 -4.79
C LEU A 55 5.89 -7.67 -5.11
N LEU A 56 6.44 -8.67 -5.82
CA LEU A 56 5.74 -9.91 -6.18
C LEU A 56 5.05 -10.62 -5.00
N PRO A 57 5.61 -10.67 -3.78
CA PRO A 57 4.93 -11.32 -2.66
C PRO A 57 3.56 -10.70 -2.31
N LEU A 58 3.35 -9.42 -2.61
CA LEU A 58 2.06 -8.73 -2.42
C LEU A 58 1.00 -9.16 -3.46
N GLN A 59 1.44 -9.65 -4.63
CA GLN A 59 0.56 -10.12 -5.70
C GLN A 59 -0.10 -11.46 -5.36
N ASN A 60 0.52 -12.33 -4.57
CA ASN A 60 -0.05 -13.66 -4.29
C ASN A 60 -1.11 -13.67 -3.17
N GLN A 61 -1.56 -12.49 -2.72
CA GLN A 61 -2.57 -12.34 -1.66
C GLN A 61 -4.00 -12.32 -2.21
N ARG A 62 -4.94 -12.96 -1.47
CA ARG A 62 -6.39 -12.81 -1.70
C ARG A 62 -6.79 -11.34 -1.60
N VAL A 63 -7.73 -10.92 -2.46
CA VAL A 63 -8.12 -9.51 -2.67
C VAL A 63 -8.53 -8.83 -1.36
N GLU A 64 -9.24 -9.55 -0.47
CA GLU A 64 -9.75 -9.02 0.80
C GLU A 64 -8.62 -8.68 1.78
N ASN A 65 -7.51 -9.44 1.73
CA ASN A 65 -6.37 -9.20 2.60
C ASN A 65 -5.37 -8.22 1.99
N ARG A 66 -5.28 -8.16 0.65
CA ARG A 66 -4.32 -7.31 -0.05
C ARG A 66 -4.50 -5.83 0.31
N GLY A 67 -5.74 -5.36 0.46
CA GLY A 67 -6.04 -3.98 0.87
C GLY A 67 -5.39 -3.61 2.21
N TRP A 68 -5.66 -4.41 3.25
CA TRP A 68 -5.07 -4.20 4.57
C TRP A 68 -3.55 -4.32 4.59
N THR A 69 -2.98 -5.33 3.92
CA THR A 69 -1.54 -5.54 3.90
C THR A 69 -0.81 -4.35 3.26
N VAL A 70 -1.32 -3.84 2.13
CA VAL A 70 -0.74 -2.69 1.43
C VAL A 70 -0.94 -1.39 2.24
N ASP A 71 -2.13 -1.17 2.82
CA ASP A 71 -2.39 0.04 3.59
C ASP A 71 -1.54 0.10 4.88
N VAL A 72 -1.33 -1.03 5.56
CA VAL A 72 -0.44 -1.12 6.74
C VAL A 72 1.03 -0.95 6.33
N LEU A 73 1.45 -1.53 5.20
CA LEU A 73 2.80 -1.33 4.67
C LEU A 73 3.05 0.16 4.33
N ASN A 74 2.05 0.84 3.76
CA ASN A 74 2.12 2.28 3.50
C ASN A 74 2.19 3.10 4.79
N ALA A 75 1.43 2.73 5.83
CA ALA A 75 1.50 3.38 7.13
C ALA A 75 2.90 3.25 7.74
N VAL A 76 3.48 2.04 7.73
CA VAL A 76 4.84 1.78 8.19
C VAL A 76 5.87 2.61 7.41
N ARG A 77 5.80 2.62 6.08
CA ARG A 77 6.70 3.42 5.23
C ARG A 77 6.59 4.92 5.52
N SER A 78 5.38 5.40 5.86
CA SER A 78 5.13 6.81 6.18
C SER A 78 5.78 7.24 7.49
N ILE A 79 6.17 6.31 8.38
CA ILE A 79 6.94 6.63 9.60
C ILE A 79 8.32 7.19 9.23
N GLY A 80 8.87 6.80 8.08
CA GLY A 80 10.15 7.32 7.59
C GLY A 80 11.38 6.85 8.40
N LYS A 81 11.22 5.81 9.22
CA LYS A 81 12.30 5.22 10.04
C LYS A 81 12.61 3.80 9.57
N GLY A 82 13.89 3.44 9.60
CA GLY A 82 14.33 2.06 9.34
C GLY A 82 13.87 1.09 10.42
N GLU A 83 13.73 1.57 11.66
CA GLU A 83 13.17 0.85 12.80
C GLU A 83 12.04 1.64 13.43
N PHE A 84 10.97 0.96 13.82
CA PHE A 84 9.77 1.58 14.35
C PHE A 84 9.09 0.66 15.37
N SER A 85 8.36 1.28 16.29
CA SER A 85 7.57 0.61 17.30
C SER A 85 6.14 0.36 16.83
N LEU A 86 5.47 -0.62 17.45
CA LEU A 86 4.05 -0.89 17.25
C LEU A 86 3.19 0.33 17.59
N THR A 87 3.58 1.09 18.62
CA THR A 87 2.90 2.32 19.05
C THR A 87 2.92 3.38 17.95
N GLU A 88 4.04 3.53 17.23
CA GLU A 88 4.13 4.45 16.09
C GLU A 88 3.21 4.04 14.94
N VAL A 89 3.02 2.73 14.71
CA VAL A 89 2.05 2.25 13.73
C VAL A 89 0.62 2.54 14.20
N TYR A 90 0.34 2.44 15.51
CA TYR A 90 -0.98 2.77 16.05
C TYR A 90 -1.38 4.24 15.89
N ALA A 91 -0.43 5.17 15.70
CA ALA A 91 -0.75 6.54 15.33
C ALA A 91 -1.53 6.64 14.00
N TYR A 92 -1.47 5.60 13.15
CA TYR A 92 -2.20 5.52 11.88
C TYR A 92 -3.57 4.83 11.99
N THR A 93 -4.03 4.50 13.21
CA THR A 93 -5.29 3.76 13.44
C THR A 93 -6.49 4.47 12.81
N GLU A 94 -6.63 5.79 13.01
CA GLU A 94 -7.77 6.56 12.46
C GLU A 94 -7.78 6.54 10.93
N ARG A 95 -6.62 6.75 10.30
CA ARG A 95 -6.47 6.67 8.85
C ARG A 95 -6.77 5.27 8.32
N LEU A 96 -6.35 4.22 9.01
CA LEU A 96 -6.64 2.84 8.61
C LEU A 96 -8.13 2.51 8.83
N GLN A 97 -8.75 3.05 9.87
CA GLN A 97 -10.19 2.92 10.13
C GLN A 97 -11.02 3.57 9.04
N SER A 98 -10.65 4.76 8.55
CA SER A 98 -11.36 5.45 7.47
C SER A 98 -11.28 4.70 6.14
N LEU A 99 -10.17 3.99 5.90
CA LEU A 99 -9.98 3.14 4.72
C LEU A 99 -10.76 1.82 4.83
N HIS A 100 -10.99 1.33 6.04
CA HIS A 100 -11.65 0.05 6.32
C HIS A 100 -12.80 0.20 7.34
N PRO A 101 -13.86 0.96 7.02
CA PRO A 101 -14.88 1.40 7.98
C PRO A 101 -15.68 0.25 8.62
N LYS A 102 -15.68 -0.93 8.01
CA LYS A 102 -16.41 -2.10 8.51
C LYS A 102 -15.68 -2.82 9.66
N ASN A 103 -14.40 -2.55 9.88
CA ASN A 103 -13.61 -3.23 10.90
C ASN A 103 -13.66 -2.45 12.22
N ARG A 104 -14.05 -3.10 13.32
CA ARG A 104 -14.10 -2.50 14.67
C ARG A 104 -12.83 -2.74 15.50
N HIS A 105 -11.93 -3.59 15.02
CA HIS A 105 -10.71 -4.04 15.73
C HIS A 105 -9.46 -3.71 14.89
N VAL A 106 -9.24 -2.41 14.62
CA VAL A 106 -8.15 -1.95 13.75
C VAL A 106 -6.77 -2.29 14.31
N GLN A 107 -6.52 -2.08 15.60
CA GLN A 107 -5.23 -2.38 16.22
C GLN A 107 -4.86 -3.87 16.13
N ASP A 108 -5.83 -4.74 16.35
CA ASP A 108 -5.65 -6.20 16.22
C ASP A 108 -5.34 -6.57 14.77
N LYS A 109 -6.04 -5.95 13.83
CA LYS A 109 -5.79 -6.12 12.41
C LYS A 109 -4.40 -5.62 12.01
N ILE A 110 -3.95 -4.49 12.54
CA ILE A 110 -2.58 -3.98 12.36
C ILE A 110 -1.56 -5.03 12.81
N ARG A 111 -1.69 -5.57 14.02
CA ARG A 111 -0.78 -6.62 14.52
C ARG A 111 -0.75 -7.84 13.61
N GLN A 112 -1.92 -8.31 13.16
CA GLN A 112 -2.03 -9.41 12.20
C GLN A 112 -1.32 -9.09 10.87
N GLN A 113 -1.48 -7.88 10.35
CA GLN A 113 -0.83 -7.47 9.11
C GLN A 113 0.68 -7.31 9.25
N LEU A 114 1.19 -6.81 10.39
CA LEU A 114 2.62 -6.71 10.64
C LEU A 114 3.29 -8.09 10.67
N GLN A 115 2.64 -9.09 11.29
CA GLN A 115 3.11 -10.48 11.25
C GLN A 115 3.17 -11.01 9.82
N ARG A 116 2.13 -10.76 9.03
CA ARG A 116 2.11 -11.14 7.62
C ARG A 116 3.20 -10.45 6.80
N LEU A 117 3.39 -9.15 6.98
CA LEU A 117 4.43 -8.39 6.28
C LEU A 117 5.84 -8.90 6.62
N ARG A 118 6.05 -9.35 7.86
CA ARG A 118 7.26 -10.06 8.27
C ARG A 118 7.41 -11.39 7.52
N ASP A 119 6.37 -12.20 7.49
CA ASP A 119 6.40 -13.51 6.82
C ASP A 119 6.60 -13.38 5.30
N LEU A 120 6.17 -12.25 4.71
CA LEU A 120 6.41 -11.88 3.32
C LEU A 120 7.80 -11.27 3.06
N GLY A 121 8.62 -11.06 4.10
CA GLY A 121 9.99 -10.55 4.01
C GLY A 121 10.12 -9.03 3.93
N PHE A 122 9.04 -8.26 4.10
CA PHE A 122 9.08 -6.79 4.11
C PHE A 122 9.51 -6.22 5.46
N LEU A 123 9.29 -6.97 6.54
CA LEU A 123 9.64 -6.55 7.90
C LEU A 123 10.49 -7.60 8.60
N GLU A 124 11.27 -7.16 9.57
CA GLU A 124 12.02 -8.01 10.49
C GLU A 124 11.59 -7.69 11.92
N PHE A 125 11.38 -8.71 12.75
CA PHE A 125 11.05 -8.53 14.16
C PHE A 125 12.35 -8.40 14.95
N VAL A 126 12.54 -7.25 15.60
CA VAL A 126 13.77 -6.97 16.36
C VAL A 126 13.59 -7.44 17.81
N HIS A 127 12.57 -6.93 18.49
CA HIS A 127 12.17 -7.36 19.84
C HIS A 127 10.70 -7.01 20.08
N ARG A 128 10.17 -7.31 21.28
CA ARG A 128 8.75 -7.11 21.63
C ARG A 128 8.26 -5.71 21.27
N GLY A 129 7.36 -5.66 20.29
CA GLY A 129 6.74 -4.42 19.82
C GLY A 129 7.61 -3.56 18.88
N HIS A 130 8.76 -4.05 18.44
CA HIS A 130 9.69 -3.31 17.56
C HIS A 130 10.00 -4.08 16.28
N TYR A 131 9.96 -3.35 15.17
CA TYR A 131 10.09 -3.87 13.83
C TYR A 131 11.10 -3.06 13.04
N ARG A 132 11.76 -3.71 12.08
CA ARG A 132 12.66 -3.08 11.11
C ARG A 132 12.11 -3.26 9.71
N LEU A 133 12.13 -2.20 8.90
CA LEU A 133 11.78 -2.26 7.49
C LEU A 133 12.93 -2.91 6.71
N ARG A 134 12.64 -3.95 5.91
CA ARG A 134 13.61 -4.49 4.94
C ARG A 134 13.44 -3.78 3.61
N SER A 135 14.53 -3.18 3.15
CA SER A 135 14.66 -2.47 1.87
C SER A 135 15.01 -3.40 0.71
#